data_AF-A0AAW0YIJ7-F1
#
_entry.id   AF-A0AAW0YIJ7-F1
#
_cell.length_a   1.000
_cell.length_b   1.000
_cell.length_c   1.000
_cell.angle_alpha   90.00
_cell.angle_beta   90.00
_cell.angle_gamma   90.00
#
_symmetry.space_group_name_H-M   'P 1'
#
loop_
_entity.id
_entity.type
_entity.pdbx_description
1 polymer ?
#
loop_
_entity_poly.entity_id
_entity_poly.type
_entity_poly.pdbx_seq_one_letter_code
_entity_poly.pdbx_strand_id
1 'polypeptide(L)'
;ILHQVTYTKELFFECGAYLGKLNNELKDFCNEDLKSRKCLWSLESTPKLKKFVSAVKNEKQINLVQEVLAAWNLNIIPEIHRLEKGFIHGDFNEQNIIVNTKSGDPTTFHIDGLLDFGDIQYSCYLFEIAIAIMYQMVEVNCMPPNDVGGYVLAGYLTQRNISKNDWDILKECVAARFIQSLVLGAYSHEQDPGNGYLLVTAAKGWDVLSKFWKTPKEDILSRWKDIIKSYKA
;
A
#
# COMPACT_ATOMS: atom_id res chain seq x y z
N ILE A 1 -14.62 -0.47 11.95
CA ILE A 1 -13.26 -0.36 11.36
C ILE A 1 -13.08 -1.51 10.38
N LEU A 2 -12.38 -1.30 9.25
CA LEU A 2 -12.28 -2.28 8.15
C LEU A 2 -11.75 -3.65 8.61
N HIS A 3 -10.79 -3.67 9.53
CA HIS A 3 -10.26 -4.91 10.12
C HIS A 3 -11.32 -5.85 10.74
N GLN A 4 -12.50 -5.33 11.11
CA GLN A 4 -13.55 -6.06 11.81
C GLN A 4 -14.66 -6.59 10.90
N VAL A 5 -14.57 -6.38 9.58
CA VAL A 5 -15.63 -6.77 8.64
C VAL A 5 -15.15 -7.80 7.63
N THR A 6 -16.12 -8.48 7.01
CA THR A 6 -15.84 -9.43 5.93
C THR A 6 -15.37 -8.68 4.68
N TYR A 7 -14.19 -9.04 4.18
CA TYR A 7 -13.64 -8.45 2.96
C TYR A 7 -14.39 -8.90 1.71
N THR A 8 -14.63 -7.96 0.80
CA THR A 8 -15.28 -8.19 -0.49
C THR A 8 -14.56 -7.41 -1.58
N LYS A 9 -14.78 -7.80 -2.84
CA LYS A 9 -14.27 -7.07 -4.01
C LYS A 9 -14.84 -5.65 -4.07
N GLU A 10 -16.07 -5.45 -3.63
CA GLU A 10 -16.72 -4.15 -3.53
C GLU A 10 -16.01 -3.25 -2.50
N LEU A 11 -15.61 -3.79 -1.35
CA LEU A 11 -14.83 -3.03 -0.36
C LEU A 11 -13.46 -2.61 -0.86
N PHE A 12 -12.76 -3.47 -1.62
CA PHE A 12 -11.47 -3.08 -2.24
C PHE A 12 -11.64 -1.99 -3.29
N PHE A 13 -12.73 -2.05 -4.07
CA PHE A 13 -13.09 -0.97 -4.99
C PHE A 13 -13.37 0.34 -4.24
N GLU A 14 -14.19 0.30 -3.19
CA GLU A 14 -14.49 1.47 -2.34
C GLU A 14 -13.21 2.06 -1.72
N CYS A 15 -12.25 1.22 -1.30
CA CYS A 15 -10.93 1.68 -0.80
C CYS A 15 -10.22 2.54 -1.85
N GLY A 16 -10.15 2.06 -3.09
CA GLY A 16 -9.56 2.80 -4.18
C GLY A 16 -10.28 4.11 -4.49
N ALA A 17 -11.60 4.07 -4.58
CA ALA A 17 -12.43 5.24 -4.86
C ALA A 17 -12.27 6.30 -3.76
N TYR A 18 -12.33 5.89 -2.49
CA TYR A 18 -12.11 6.78 -1.36
C TYR A 18 -10.73 7.44 -1.40
N LEU A 19 -9.68 6.65 -1.66
CA LEU A 19 -8.30 7.15 -1.74
C LEU A 19 -8.12 8.17 -2.87
N GLY A 20 -8.70 7.91 -4.04
CA GLY A 20 -8.67 8.84 -5.16
C GLY A 20 -9.41 10.15 -4.88
N LYS A 21 -10.55 10.06 -4.17
CA LYS A 21 -11.32 11.22 -3.70
C LYS A 21 -10.51 12.05 -2.70
N LEU A 22 -9.93 11.40 -1.69
CA LEU A 22 -9.08 12.07 -0.69
C LEU A 22 -7.91 12.80 -1.35
N ASN A 23 -7.21 12.17 -2.30
CA ASN A 23 -6.11 12.79 -3.03
C ASN A 23 -6.55 14.02 -3.84
N ASN A 24 -7.78 14.04 -4.35
CA ASN A 24 -8.35 15.22 -5.02
C ASN A 24 -8.68 16.34 -4.02
N GLU A 25 -9.27 16.00 -2.87
CA GLU A 25 -9.59 16.97 -1.81
C GLU A 25 -8.34 17.60 -1.19
N LEU A 26 -7.24 16.84 -1.09
CA LEU A 26 -5.95 17.32 -0.59
C LEU A 26 -5.05 17.97 -1.66
N LYS A 27 -5.48 18.00 -2.92
CA LYS A 27 -4.64 18.47 -4.04
C LYS A 27 -4.14 19.91 -3.85
N ASP A 28 -5.01 20.78 -3.35
CA ASP A 28 -4.71 22.20 -3.16
C ASP A 28 -4.33 22.53 -1.70
N PHE A 29 -4.24 21.51 -0.82
CA PHE A 29 -3.77 21.68 0.54
C PHE A 29 -2.27 22.02 0.55
N CYS A 30 -1.89 23.07 1.27
CA CYS A 30 -0.51 23.53 1.35
C CYS A 30 -0.12 23.83 2.79
N ASN A 31 0.98 23.23 3.25
CA ASN A 31 1.58 23.49 4.54
C ASN A 31 3.09 23.22 4.45
N GLU A 32 3.92 24.26 4.53
CA GLU A 32 5.37 24.14 4.33
C GLU A 32 6.07 23.32 5.43
N ASP A 33 5.60 23.41 6.68
CA ASP A 33 6.14 22.64 7.80
C ASP A 33 5.93 21.14 7.55
N LEU A 34 4.70 20.74 7.22
CA LEU A 34 4.35 19.36 6.89
C LEU A 34 5.06 18.86 5.63
N LYS A 35 5.27 19.73 4.63
CA LYS A 35 5.98 19.40 3.39
C LYS A 35 7.46 19.08 3.63
N SER A 36 8.08 19.73 4.61
CA SER A 36 9.49 19.51 4.97
C SER A 36 9.70 18.28 5.87
N ARG A 37 8.63 17.75 6.48
CA ARG A 37 8.68 16.62 7.40
C ARG A 37 9.19 15.35 6.70
N LYS A 38 10.16 14.68 7.32
CA LYS A 38 10.69 13.40 6.85
C LYS A 38 10.30 12.29 7.82
N CYS A 39 9.60 11.28 7.33
CA CYS A 39 9.24 10.09 8.11
C CYS A 39 9.98 8.85 7.59
N LEU A 40 10.36 7.93 8.47
CA LEU A 40 10.92 6.63 8.08
C LEU A 40 9.86 5.76 7.37
N TRP A 41 8.58 5.98 7.69
CA TRP A 41 7.41 5.37 7.05
C TRP A 41 7.03 6.01 5.71
N SER A 42 7.70 7.10 5.32
CA SER A 42 7.63 7.57 3.93
C SER A 42 8.17 6.50 2.99
N LEU A 43 7.47 6.18 1.91
CA LEU A 43 7.95 5.18 0.97
C LEU A 43 9.26 5.64 0.27
N GLU A 44 9.50 6.95 0.20
CA GLU A 44 10.78 7.52 -0.24
C GLU A 44 11.97 7.12 0.66
N SER A 45 11.70 6.73 1.91
CA SER A 45 12.70 6.23 2.84
C SER A 45 13.07 4.76 2.62
N THR A 46 12.50 4.06 1.62
CA THR A 46 12.82 2.66 1.28
C THR A 46 14.33 2.35 1.26
N PRO A 47 15.21 3.17 0.65
CA PRO A 47 16.65 2.89 0.67
C PRO A 47 17.28 2.83 2.08
N LYS A 48 16.68 3.49 3.07
CA LYS A 48 17.17 3.51 4.47
C LYS A 48 16.91 2.17 5.18
N LEU A 49 16.03 1.32 4.65
CA LEU A 49 15.73 0.01 5.24
C LEU A 49 16.96 -0.88 5.36
N LYS A 50 18.00 -0.67 4.54
CA LYS A 50 19.32 -1.34 4.65
C LYS A 50 19.88 -1.31 6.08
N LYS A 51 19.61 -0.24 6.85
CA LYS A 51 20.07 -0.08 8.23
C LYS A 51 19.34 -0.98 9.25
N PHE A 52 18.19 -1.53 8.87
CA PHE A 52 17.29 -2.28 9.73
C PHE A 52 17.16 -3.75 9.33
N VAL A 53 17.77 -4.17 8.22
CA VAL A 53 17.70 -5.55 7.71
C VAL A 53 18.18 -6.59 8.73
N SER A 54 19.10 -6.23 9.63
CA SER A 54 19.59 -7.12 10.69
C SER A 54 18.51 -7.57 11.68
N ALA A 55 17.36 -6.87 11.74
CA ALA A 55 16.22 -7.30 12.55
C ALA A 55 15.51 -8.53 11.97
N VAL A 56 15.63 -8.74 10.65
CA VAL A 56 15.10 -9.94 9.98
C VAL A 56 16.11 -11.08 10.16
N LYS A 57 15.68 -12.22 10.70
CA LYS A 57 16.58 -13.35 11.00
C LYS A 57 16.63 -14.44 9.93
N ASN A 58 15.59 -14.54 9.11
CA ASN A 58 15.49 -15.57 8.09
C ASN A 58 16.24 -15.15 6.81
N GLU A 59 17.24 -15.94 6.39
CA GLU A 59 18.09 -15.62 5.23
C GLU A 59 17.29 -15.46 3.92
N LYS A 60 16.23 -16.24 3.70
CA LYS A 60 15.40 -16.10 2.50
C LYS A 60 14.64 -14.78 2.49
N GLN A 61 14.18 -14.33 3.66
CA GLN A 61 13.50 -13.04 3.81
C GLN A 61 14.50 -11.88 3.63
N ILE A 62 15.72 -12.00 4.16
CA ILE A 62 16.80 -11.03 3.96
C ILE A 62 17.10 -10.88 2.46
N ASN A 63 17.29 -11.99 1.73
CA ASN A 63 17.55 -11.97 0.29
C ASN A 63 16.41 -11.30 -0.47
N LEU A 64 15.16 -11.62 -0.13
CA LEU A 64 13.98 -11.01 -0.72
C LEU A 64 13.94 -9.49 -0.50
N VAL A 65 14.29 -9.01 0.70
CA VAL A 65 14.42 -7.57 0.98
C VAL A 65 15.50 -6.94 0.12
N GLN A 66 16.66 -7.59 -0.04
CA GLN A 66 17.76 -7.08 -0.85
C GLN A 66 17.40 -7.00 -2.34
N GLU A 67 16.69 -8.00 -2.88
CA GLU A 67 16.19 -7.97 -4.26
C GLU A 67 15.25 -6.80 -4.52
N VAL A 68 14.28 -6.58 -3.63
CA VAL A 68 13.33 -5.46 -3.75
C VAL A 68 14.05 -4.11 -3.60
N LEU A 69 15.02 -4.00 -2.70
CA LEU A 69 15.85 -2.79 -2.57
C LEU A 69 16.70 -2.53 -3.82
N ALA A 70 17.23 -3.58 -4.46
CA ALA A 70 17.95 -3.44 -5.71
C ALA A 70 17.02 -2.95 -6.83
N ALA A 71 15.83 -3.53 -6.95
CA ALA A 71 14.82 -3.10 -7.92
C ALA A 71 14.34 -1.66 -7.68
N TRP A 72 14.17 -1.23 -6.43
CA TRP A 72 13.87 0.16 -6.09
C TRP A 72 14.94 1.13 -6.62
N ASN A 73 16.21 0.82 -6.38
CA ASN A 73 17.31 1.67 -6.83
C ASN A 73 17.42 1.72 -8.36
N LEU A 74 17.14 0.60 -9.04
CA LEU A 74 17.22 0.51 -10.49
C LEU A 74 16.03 1.19 -11.19
N ASN A 75 14.80 0.97 -10.70
CA ASN A 75 13.58 1.30 -11.42
C ASN A 75 12.87 2.56 -10.90
N ILE A 76 12.97 2.87 -9.60
CA ILE A 76 12.17 3.94 -8.97
C ILE A 76 12.98 5.22 -8.78
N ILE A 77 14.23 5.12 -8.29
CA ILE A 77 15.08 6.30 -8.07
C ILE A 77 15.23 7.18 -9.33
N PRO A 78 15.41 6.62 -10.55
CA PRO A 78 15.49 7.44 -11.75
C PRO A 78 14.19 8.18 -12.09
N GLU A 79 13.02 7.61 -11.75
CA GLU A 79 11.72 8.13 -12.17
C GLU A 79 11.01 8.98 -11.11
N ILE A 80 11.43 8.93 -9.84
CA ILE A 80 10.75 9.56 -8.70
C ILE A 80 10.47 11.07 -8.88
N HIS A 81 11.37 11.77 -9.59
CA HIS A 81 11.25 13.21 -9.84
C HIS A 81 10.16 13.56 -10.87
N ARG A 82 9.66 12.57 -11.61
CA ARG A 82 8.59 12.71 -12.62
C ARG A 82 7.20 12.34 -12.09
N LEU A 83 7.14 11.69 -10.93
CA LEU A 83 5.88 11.27 -10.33
C LEU A 83 5.12 12.49 -9.80
N GLU A 84 3.79 12.48 -9.97
CA GLU A 84 2.93 13.52 -9.41
C GLU A 84 2.96 13.44 -7.87
N LYS A 85 3.17 14.60 -7.23
CA LYS A 85 3.26 14.73 -5.77
C LYS A 85 2.15 15.59 -5.21
N GLY A 86 1.75 15.27 -3.98
CA GLY A 86 0.82 16.04 -3.17
C GLY A 86 0.84 15.54 -1.73
N PHE A 87 -0.03 16.08 -0.88
CA PHE A 87 -0.23 15.51 0.43
C PHE A 87 -0.98 14.18 0.31
N ILE A 88 -0.39 13.15 0.93
CA ILE A 88 -0.93 11.80 0.99
C ILE A 88 -1.09 11.41 2.46
N HIS A 89 -2.03 10.50 2.75
CA HIS A 89 -2.27 10.03 4.11
C HIS A 89 -1.06 9.27 4.67
N GLY A 90 -0.43 8.42 3.86
CA GLY A 90 0.81 7.70 4.20
C GLY A 90 0.61 6.40 4.97
N ASP A 91 -0.59 6.16 5.50
CA ASP A 91 -0.91 4.96 6.29
C ASP A 91 -2.34 4.42 6.08
N PHE A 92 -2.73 4.24 4.81
CA PHE A 92 -4.05 3.70 4.45
C PHE A 92 -4.13 2.19 4.68
N ASN A 93 -4.29 1.78 5.94
CA ASN A 93 -4.42 0.38 6.37
C ASN A 93 -5.80 0.09 7.00
N GLU A 94 -6.08 -1.20 7.23
CA GLU A 94 -7.36 -1.71 7.72
C GLU A 94 -7.79 -1.19 9.10
N GLN A 95 -6.86 -0.68 9.91
CA GLN A 95 -7.16 -0.13 11.23
C GLN A 95 -7.60 1.33 11.17
N ASN A 96 -7.12 2.05 10.16
CA ASN A 96 -7.42 3.46 10.00
C ASN A 96 -8.70 3.72 9.19
N ILE A 97 -9.25 2.70 8.53
CA ILE A 97 -10.44 2.84 7.68
C ILE A 97 -11.72 2.58 8.48
N ILE A 98 -12.58 3.60 8.56
CA ILE A 98 -13.92 3.48 9.12
C ILE A 98 -14.86 2.96 8.03
N VAL A 99 -15.61 1.92 8.37
CA VAL A 99 -16.64 1.34 7.51
C VAL A 99 -17.97 1.30 8.23
N ASN A 100 -19.05 1.40 7.46
CA ASN A 100 -20.42 1.35 7.96
C ASN A 100 -21.31 0.51 7.04
N THR A 101 -22.42 0.01 7.57
CA THR A 101 -23.34 -0.86 6.83
C THR A 101 -24.04 -0.08 5.72
N LYS A 102 -24.14 -0.68 4.53
CA LYS A 102 -24.78 -0.05 3.39
C LYS A 102 -26.29 -0.27 3.48
N SER A 103 -27.07 0.80 3.51
CA SER A 103 -28.54 0.73 3.56
C SER A 103 -29.10 -0.15 4.69
N GLY A 104 -28.38 -0.27 5.80
CA GLY A 104 -28.78 -1.09 6.95
C GLY A 104 -28.57 -2.60 6.79
N ASP A 105 -27.98 -3.08 5.70
CA ASP A 105 -27.61 -4.47 5.51
C ASP A 105 -26.30 -4.78 6.25
N PRO A 106 -26.29 -5.69 7.25
CA PRO A 106 -25.10 -6.00 8.05
C PRO A 106 -24.03 -6.77 7.28
N THR A 107 -24.29 -7.16 6.03
CA THR A 107 -23.37 -7.93 5.19
C THR A 107 -22.67 -7.09 4.12
N THR A 108 -23.13 -5.85 3.90
CA THR A 108 -22.55 -4.95 2.91
C THR A 108 -22.05 -3.68 3.60
N PHE A 109 -20.86 -3.24 3.21
CA PHE A 109 -20.15 -2.15 3.86
C PHE A 109 -19.72 -1.09 2.84
N HIS A 110 -19.59 0.16 3.31
CA HIS A 110 -18.99 1.26 2.59
C HIS A 110 -18.00 2.00 3.49
N ILE A 111 -17.09 2.77 2.90
CA ILE A 111 -16.08 3.54 3.63
C ILE A 111 -16.68 4.88 4.04
N ASP A 112 -16.68 5.15 5.34
CA ASP A 112 -17.26 6.35 5.96
C ASP A 112 -16.21 7.37 6.41
N GLY A 113 -14.96 6.94 6.56
CA GLY A 113 -13.93 7.83 7.06
C GLY A 113 -12.54 7.21 7.13
N LEU A 114 -11.57 8.06 7.39
CA LEU A 114 -10.18 7.72 7.59
C LEU A 114 -9.69 8.38 8.88
N LEU A 115 -8.97 7.62 9.69
CA LEU A 115 -8.36 8.05 10.94
C LEU A 115 -6.84 8.19 10.78
N ASP A 116 -6.22 8.82 11.78
CA ASP A 116 -4.78 8.88 11.97
C ASP A 116 -3.96 9.54 10.85
N PHE A 117 -4.18 10.85 10.68
CA PHE A 117 -3.34 11.72 9.85
C PHE A 117 -1.97 12.01 10.49
N GLY A 118 -1.56 11.24 11.50
CA GLY A 118 -0.27 11.37 12.16
C GLY A 118 0.90 11.18 11.20
N ASP A 119 0.74 10.40 10.14
CA ASP A 119 1.77 10.14 9.10
C ASP A 119 1.57 10.89 7.78
N ILE A 120 0.70 11.92 7.79
CA ILE A 120 0.49 12.77 6.62
C ILE A 120 1.83 13.35 6.13
N GLN A 121 2.04 13.28 4.82
CA GLN A 121 3.31 13.64 4.21
C GLN A 121 3.12 14.13 2.78
N TYR A 122 4.01 15.03 2.34
CA TYR A 122 4.07 15.43 0.94
C TYR A 122 4.92 14.42 0.15
N SER A 123 4.28 13.63 -0.70
CA SER A 123 4.90 12.49 -1.39
C SER A 123 4.19 12.16 -2.70
N CYS A 124 4.60 11.08 -3.38
CA CYS A 124 4.01 10.68 -4.66
C CYS A 124 2.64 10.03 -4.46
N TYR A 125 1.64 10.43 -5.24
CA TYR A 125 0.30 9.80 -5.17
C TYR A 125 0.36 8.30 -5.48
N LEU A 126 1.28 7.88 -6.37
CA LEU A 126 1.55 6.48 -6.64
C LEU A 126 1.91 5.68 -5.38
N PHE A 127 2.64 6.28 -4.44
CA PHE A 127 3.05 5.60 -3.22
C PHE A 127 1.86 5.37 -2.29
N GLU A 128 0.91 6.29 -2.25
CA GLU A 128 -0.35 6.13 -1.51
C GLU A 128 -1.16 4.93 -2.05
N ILE A 129 -1.25 4.80 -3.39
CA ILE A 129 -1.89 3.64 -4.04
C ILE A 129 -1.16 2.35 -3.67
N ALA A 130 0.17 2.34 -3.76
CA ALA A 130 0.97 1.16 -3.43
C ALA A 130 0.82 0.74 -1.96
N ILE A 131 0.72 1.72 -1.06
CA ILE A 131 0.48 1.48 0.37
C ILE A 131 -0.88 0.82 0.60
N ALA A 132 -1.94 1.40 0.03
CA ALA A 132 -3.27 0.84 0.13
C ALA A 132 -3.34 -0.59 -0.42
N ILE A 133 -2.81 -0.83 -1.63
CA ILE A 133 -2.80 -2.18 -2.23
C ILE A 133 -2.08 -3.18 -1.32
N MET A 134 -0.91 -2.83 -0.79
CA MET A 134 -0.13 -3.72 0.07
C MET A 134 -0.95 -4.19 1.29
N TYR A 135 -1.53 -3.26 2.05
CA TYR A 135 -2.31 -3.63 3.25
C TYR A 135 -3.53 -4.49 2.91
N GLN A 136 -4.25 -4.13 1.84
CA GLN A 136 -5.38 -4.94 1.40
C GLN A 136 -4.96 -6.34 0.93
N MET A 137 -3.77 -6.49 0.32
CA MET A 137 -3.21 -7.79 -0.05
C MET A 137 -2.83 -8.65 1.16
N VAL A 138 -2.47 -8.05 2.29
CA VAL A 138 -2.15 -8.79 3.53
C VAL A 138 -3.43 -9.29 4.20
N GLU A 139 -4.49 -8.49 4.19
CA GLU A 139 -5.72 -8.78 4.93
C GLU A 139 -6.71 -9.65 4.16
N VAL A 140 -6.66 -9.64 2.83
CA VAL A 140 -7.58 -10.40 1.99
C VAL A 140 -7.60 -11.90 2.34
N ASN A 141 -8.82 -12.42 2.46
CA ASN A 141 -9.09 -13.85 2.69
C ASN A 141 -10.13 -14.43 1.71
N CYS A 142 -10.73 -13.59 0.86
CA CYS A 142 -11.81 -13.97 -0.05
C CYS A 142 -11.38 -14.18 -1.50
N MET A 143 -10.11 -13.92 -1.85
CA MET A 143 -9.56 -14.04 -3.20
C MET A 143 -8.01 -14.14 -3.18
N PRO A 144 -7.36 -14.47 -4.30
CA PRO A 144 -5.90 -14.41 -4.39
C PRO A 144 -5.36 -13.00 -4.11
N PRO A 145 -4.34 -12.82 -3.26
CA PRO A 145 -3.77 -11.49 -2.98
C PRO A 145 -3.32 -10.72 -4.21
N ASN A 146 -2.77 -11.40 -5.21
CA ASN A 146 -2.33 -10.76 -6.45
C ASN A 146 -3.46 -10.06 -7.22
N ASP A 147 -4.73 -10.36 -6.94
CA ASP A 147 -5.88 -9.74 -7.62
C ASP A 147 -6.38 -8.46 -6.94
N VAL A 148 -6.09 -8.28 -5.65
CA VAL A 148 -6.59 -7.16 -4.84
C VAL A 148 -6.26 -5.81 -5.47
N GLY A 149 -5.04 -5.65 -5.97
CA GLY A 149 -4.61 -4.42 -6.62
C GLY A 149 -5.51 -4.01 -7.79
N GLY A 150 -6.06 -4.96 -8.54
CA GLY A 150 -6.98 -4.68 -9.65
C GLY A 150 -8.27 -4.02 -9.19
N TYR A 151 -8.85 -4.47 -8.07
CA TYR A 151 -10.07 -3.90 -7.51
C TYR A 151 -9.84 -2.51 -6.92
N VAL A 152 -8.75 -2.34 -6.16
CA VAL A 152 -8.35 -1.02 -5.63
C VAL A 152 -8.10 -0.03 -6.76
N LEU A 153 -7.37 -0.43 -7.80
CA LEU A 153 -7.11 0.42 -8.96
C LEU A 153 -8.37 0.74 -9.75
N ALA A 154 -9.31 -0.20 -9.88
CA ALA A 154 -10.59 0.03 -10.54
C ALA A 154 -11.37 1.18 -9.85
N GLY A 155 -11.40 1.20 -8.53
CA GLY A 155 -12.00 2.28 -7.76
C GLY A 155 -11.24 3.59 -7.88
N TYR A 156 -9.92 3.55 -7.70
CA TYR A 156 -9.07 4.76 -7.76
C TYR A 156 -9.18 5.48 -9.11
N LEU A 157 -9.22 4.71 -10.20
CA LEU A 157 -9.33 5.24 -11.57
C LEU A 157 -10.67 5.93 -11.86
N THR A 158 -11.69 5.78 -11.01
CA THR A 158 -12.93 6.57 -11.13
C THR A 158 -12.74 8.03 -10.70
N GLN A 159 -11.71 8.30 -9.89
CA GLN A 159 -11.44 9.63 -9.32
C GLN A 159 -10.20 10.29 -9.92
N ARG A 160 -9.16 9.50 -10.22
CA ARG A 160 -7.86 10.00 -10.68
C ARG A 160 -7.22 9.06 -11.71
N ASN A 161 -6.63 9.64 -12.76
CA ASN A 161 -5.87 8.87 -13.75
C ASN A 161 -4.50 8.46 -13.21
N ILE A 162 -3.96 7.36 -13.74
CA ILE A 162 -2.60 6.88 -13.46
C ILE A 162 -1.80 6.94 -14.75
N SER A 163 -0.62 7.56 -14.70
CA SER A 163 0.26 7.71 -15.85
C SER A 163 0.84 6.36 -16.30
N LYS A 164 1.32 6.26 -17.55
CA LYS A 164 2.01 5.04 -18.01
C LYS A 164 3.26 4.76 -17.16
N ASN A 165 4.03 5.80 -16.83
CA ASN A 165 5.25 5.65 -16.03
C ASN A 165 4.94 5.11 -14.63
N ASP A 166 3.86 5.59 -14.02
CA ASP A 166 3.39 5.13 -12.71
C ASP A 166 3.01 3.64 -12.76
N TRP A 167 2.32 3.21 -13.80
CA TRP A 167 1.98 1.81 -14.04
C TRP A 167 3.21 0.91 -14.15
N ASP A 168 4.26 1.37 -14.85
CA ASP A 168 5.45 0.57 -15.16
C ASP A 168 6.30 0.24 -13.92
N ILE A 169 6.16 1.00 -12.82
CA ILE A 169 6.88 0.83 -11.55
C ILE A 169 5.99 0.47 -10.35
N LEU A 170 4.66 0.35 -10.54
CA LEU A 170 3.71 0.16 -9.44
C LEU A 170 3.95 -1.17 -8.68
N LYS A 171 4.31 -2.25 -9.37
CA LYS A 171 4.61 -3.54 -8.72
C LYS A 171 5.77 -3.39 -7.73
N GLU A 172 6.84 -2.73 -8.16
CA GLU A 172 8.02 -2.46 -7.36
C GLU A 172 7.68 -1.56 -6.16
N CYS A 173 6.79 -0.57 -6.33
CA CYS A 173 6.31 0.26 -5.22
C CYS A 173 5.51 -0.54 -4.17
N VAL A 174 4.63 -1.44 -4.59
CA VAL A 174 3.88 -2.33 -3.68
C VAL A 174 4.83 -3.24 -2.92
N ALA A 175 5.80 -3.86 -3.61
CA ALA A 175 6.82 -4.69 -2.99
C ALA A 175 7.70 -3.89 -2.01
N ALA A 176 8.02 -2.63 -2.32
CA ALA A 176 8.75 -1.74 -1.44
C ALA A 176 8.00 -1.47 -0.14
N ARG A 177 6.68 -1.26 -0.20
CA ARG A 177 5.89 -1.08 1.02
C ARG A 177 5.82 -2.36 1.85
N PHE A 178 5.75 -3.53 1.22
CA PHE A 178 5.85 -4.81 1.94
C PHE A 178 7.15 -4.87 2.75
N ILE A 179 8.31 -4.67 2.10
CA ILE A 179 9.59 -4.77 2.83
C ILE A 179 9.72 -3.68 3.89
N GLN A 180 9.17 -2.48 3.66
CA GLN A 180 9.16 -1.41 4.66
C GLN A 180 8.39 -1.85 5.91
N SER A 181 7.16 -2.33 5.74
CA SER A 181 6.33 -2.77 6.87
C SER A 181 6.93 -3.97 7.60
N LEU A 182 7.48 -4.94 6.87
CA LEU A 182 8.01 -6.17 7.45
C LEU A 182 9.34 -5.94 8.19
N VAL A 183 10.25 -5.15 7.61
CA VAL A 183 11.55 -4.85 8.22
C VAL A 183 11.39 -3.92 9.42
N LEU A 184 10.60 -2.85 9.29
CA LEU A 184 10.38 -1.92 10.40
C LEU A 184 9.53 -2.54 11.52
N GLY A 185 8.58 -3.42 11.18
CA GLY A 185 7.83 -4.20 12.16
C GLY A 185 8.75 -5.14 12.97
N ALA A 186 9.62 -5.89 12.29
CA ALA A 186 10.62 -6.74 12.95
C ALA A 186 11.56 -5.93 13.85
N TYR A 187 12.08 -4.80 13.35
CA TYR A 187 12.96 -3.92 14.13
C TYR A 187 12.24 -3.33 15.36
N SER A 188 11.01 -2.86 15.19
CA SER A 188 10.22 -2.30 16.30
C SER A 188 9.93 -3.36 17.36
N HIS A 189 9.64 -4.59 16.95
CA HIS A 189 9.45 -5.71 17.88
C HIS A 189 10.72 -6.10 18.62
N GLU A 190 11.91 -5.98 18.01
CA GLU A 190 13.18 -6.15 18.75
C GLU A 190 13.37 -5.08 19.84
N GLN A 191 12.86 -3.86 19.62
CA GLN A 191 12.93 -2.78 20.61
C GLN A 191 11.85 -2.89 21.70
N ASP A 192 10.68 -3.44 21.36
CA ASP A 192 9.57 -3.71 22.29
C ASP A 192 9.01 -5.14 22.11
N PRO A 193 9.71 -6.16 22.65
CA PRO A 193 9.32 -7.56 22.47
C PRO A 193 7.95 -7.92 23.09
N GLY A 194 7.43 -7.10 23.99
CA GLY A 194 6.11 -7.30 24.60
C GLY A 194 4.95 -6.95 23.67
N ASN A 195 5.21 -6.18 22.62
CA ASN A 195 4.20 -5.68 21.72
C ASN A 195 4.03 -6.60 20.49
N GLY A 196 3.25 -7.66 20.67
CA GLY A 196 2.95 -8.63 19.61
C GLY A 196 2.16 -8.06 18.42
N TYR A 197 1.52 -6.90 18.59
CA TYR A 197 0.80 -6.21 17.52
C TYR A 197 1.73 -5.86 16.34
N LEU A 198 3.01 -5.58 16.62
CA LEU A 198 4.03 -5.24 15.62
C LEU A 198 4.33 -6.37 14.62
N LEU A 199 3.86 -7.60 14.90
CA LEU A 199 4.05 -8.77 14.05
C LEU A 199 2.78 -9.21 13.29
N VAL A 200 1.66 -8.51 13.45
CA VAL A 200 0.38 -8.89 12.79
C VAL A 200 0.54 -8.93 11.27
N THR A 201 1.09 -7.87 10.68
CA THR A 201 1.39 -7.85 9.24
C THR A 201 2.41 -8.93 8.85
N ALA A 202 3.42 -9.16 9.69
CA ALA A 202 4.48 -10.14 9.43
C ALA A 202 3.98 -11.59 9.40
N ALA A 203 2.90 -11.90 10.11
CA ALA A 203 2.31 -13.24 10.16
C ALA A 203 1.87 -13.76 8.79
N LYS A 204 1.47 -12.87 7.87
CA LYS A 204 1.05 -13.22 6.49
C LYS A 204 1.94 -12.60 5.42
N GLY A 205 2.50 -11.42 5.69
CA GLY A 205 3.10 -10.56 4.67
C GLY A 205 4.31 -11.16 3.96
N TRP A 206 5.13 -11.99 4.62
CA TRP A 206 6.29 -12.63 3.97
C TRP A 206 5.89 -13.61 2.87
N ASP A 207 4.84 -14.40 3.10
CA ASP A 207 4.36 -15.37 2.12
C ASP A 207 3.67 -14.69 0.93
N VAL A 208 2.91 -13.62 1.21
CA VAL A 208 2.29 -12.79 0.18
C VAL A 208 3.37 -12.11 -0.67
N LEU A 209 4.34 -11.44 -0.04
CA LEU A 209 5.45 -10.79 -0.74
C LEU A 209 6.25 -11.79 -1.59
N SER A 210 6.58 -12.96 -1.05
CA SER A 210 7.35 -13.99 -1.77
C SER A 210 6.65 -14.44 -3.05
N LYS A 211 5.33 -14.69 -2.99
CA LYS A 211 4.52 -15.07 -4.16
C LYS A 211 4.35 -13.91 -5.14
N PHE A 212 4.06 -12.71 -4.63
CA PHE A 212 3.88 -11.50 -5.43
C PHE A 212 5.16 -11.12 -6.19
N TRP A 213 6.31 -11.15 -5.51
CA TRP A 213 7.59 -10.77 -6.10
C TRP A 213 8.02 -11.74 -7.21
N LYS A 214 7.85 -13.06 -6.99
CA LYS A 214 8.16 -14.11 -7.96
C LYS A 214 7.26 -14.12 -9.19
N THR A 215 6.05 -13.60 -9.08
CA THR A 215 5.13 -13.52 -10.24
C THR A 215 5.65 -12.46 -11.22
N PRO A 216 5.81 -12.75 -12.52
CA PRO A 216 6.26 -11.75 -13.50
C PRO A 216 5.46 -10.45 -13.46
N LYS A 217 6.11 -9.32 -13.75
CA LYS A 217 5.46 -8.01 -13.65
C LYS A 217 4.29 -7.90 -14.62
N GLU A 218 4.48 -8.40 -15.83
CA GLU A 218 3.52 -8.41 -16.92
C GLU A 218 2.26 -9.18 -16.52
N ASP A 219 2.41 -10.29 -15.81
CA ASP A 219 1.29 -11.10 -15.31
C ASP A 219 0.49 -10.34 -14.24
N ILE A 220 1.16 -9.73 -13.25
CA ILE A 220 0.49 -8.90 -12.23
C ILE A 220 -0.28 -7.75 -12.88
N LEU A 221 0.37 -7.01 -13.79
CA LEU A 221 -0.25 -5.87 -14.46
C LEU A 221 -1.40 -6.31 -15.39
N SER A 222 -1.29 -7.47 -16.06
CA SER A 222 -2.37 -8.01 -16.88
C SER A 222 -3.58 -8.36 -16.02
N ARG A 223 -3.39 -9.06 -14.89
CA ARG A 223 -4.47 -9.40 -13.95
C ARG A 223 -5.20 -8.16 -13.48
N TRP A 224 -4.47 -7.13 -13.04
CA TRP A 224 -5.07 -5.87 -12.59
C TRP A 224 -5.84 -5.17 -13.72
N LYS A 225 -5.27 -5.11 -14.94
CA LYS A 225 -5.95 -4.52 -16.10
C LYS A 225 -7.23 -5.27 -16.48
N ASP A 226 -7.23 -6.59 -16.41
CA ASP A 226 -8.41 -7.40 -16.74
C ASP A 226 -9.52 -7.24 -15.71
N ILE A 227 -9.18 -7.13 -14.42
CA ILE A 227 -10.14 -6.77 -13.37
C ILE A 227 -10.68 -5.36 -13.61
N ILE A 228 -9.84 -4.37 -13.91
CA ILE A 228 -10.30 -3.00 -14.17
C ILE A 228 -11.29 -2.95 -15.35
N LYS A 229 -11.07 -3.75 -16.40
CA LYS A 229 -12.00 -3.81 -17.55
C LYS A 229 -13.39 -4.29 -17.15
N SER A 230 -13.53 -5.19 -16.17
CA SER A 230 -14.84 -5.70 -15.75
C SER A 230 -15.70 -4.66 -15.00
N TYR A 231 -15.10 -3.57 -14.53
CA TYR A 231 -15.78 -2.44 -13.87
C TYR A 231 -16.10 -1.28 -14.83
N LYS A 232 -15.70 -1.39 -16.11
CA LYS A 232 -15.99 -0.39 -17.16
C LYS A 232 -17.10 -0.82 -18.12
N ALA A 233 -17.68 -2.01 -17.91
CA ALA A 233 -18.73 -2.62 -18.72
C ALA A 233 -20.12 -2.26 -18.19
#